data_AF-A0A841Y9J2-F1
#
_entry.id   AF-A0A841Y9J2-F1
#
_cell.length_a   1.000
_cell.length_b   1.000
_cell.length_c   1.000
_cell.angle_alpha   90.00
_cell.angle_beta   90.00
_cell.angle_gamma   90.00
#
_symmetry.space_group_name_H-M   'P 1'
#
loop_
_entity.id
_entity.type
_entity.pdbx_description
1 polymer ?
#
loop_
_entity_poly.entity_id
_entity_poly.type
_entity_poly.pdbx_seq_one_letter_code
_entity_poly.pdbx_strand_id
1 'polypeptide(L)'
;MEPRSEQIHQTLQQLKRKTEQQEDELYAIRQRQIQLEYTETELRHIEREKENLIAQAHDVWRGNHGKSVAFHAEDTAHESWRKLRKHIENTREQLKKEQKTIQSSLSQMEEERKLLHKELVL
;
A
#
# COMPACT_ATOMS: atom_id res chain seq x y z
N MET A 1 -0.70 -39.54 26.31
CA MET A 1 -0.68 -39.46 24.83
C MET A 1 0.74 -39.73 24.37
N GLU A 2 0.97 -40.14 23.14
CA GLU A 2 2.34 -40.26 22.63
C GLU A 2 3.00 -38.87 22.59
N PRO A 3 4.27 -38.73 23.01
CA PRO A 3 4.97 -37.44 23.05
C PRO A 3 5.03 -36.74 21.69
N ARG A 4 4.95 -37.49 20.59
CA ARG A 4 4.89 -36.97 19.21
C ARG A 4 3.55 -36.29 18.90
N SER A 5 2.43 -36.84 19.38
CA SER A 5 1.10 -36.24 19.20
C SER A 5 0.98 -34.92 19.97
N GLU A 6 1.50 -34.86 21.20
CA GLU A 6 1.54 -33.62 21.99
C GLU A 6 2.39 -32.54 21.32
N GLN A 7 3.54 -32.90 20.75
CA GLN A 7 4.36 -31.99 19.96
C GLN A 7 3.61 -31.45 18.73
N ILE A 8 2.95 -32.31 17.96
CA ILE A 8 2.18 -31.87 16.79
C ILE A 8 1.04 -30.92 17.18
N HIS A 9 0.34 -31.19 18.29
CA HIS A 9 -0.69 -30.29 18.81
C HIS A 9 -0.14 -28.92 19.21
N GLN A 10 1.03 -28.87 19.85
CA GLN A 10 1.70 -27.62 20.18
C GLN A 10 2.09 -26.84 18.91
N THR A 11 2.63 -27.52 17.89
CA THR A 11 3.00 -26.90 16.61
C THR A 11 1.76 -26.35 15.89
N LEU A 12 0.65 -27.09 15.87
CA LEU A 12 -0.61 -26.63 15.29
C LEU A 12 -1.17 -25.40 16.01
N GLN A 13 -1.05 -25.34 17.34
CA GLN A 13 -1.47 -24.17 18.12
C GLN A 13 -0.61 -22.95 17.82
N GLN A 14 0.71 -23.13 17.65
CA GLN A 14 1.62 -22.06 17.25
C GLN A 14 1.33 -21.58 15.83
N LEU A 15 1.11 -22.50 14.88
CA LEU A 15 0.74 -22.17 13.50
C LEU A 15 -0.55 -21.37 13.45
N LYS A 16 -1.59 -21.78 14.20
CA LYS A 16 -2.85 -21.04 14.28
C LYS A 16 -2.65 -19.58 14.70
N ARG A 17 -1.87 -19.34 15.77
CA ARG A 17 -1.57 -17.98 16.23
C ARG A 17 -0.83 -17.16 15.18
N LYS A 18 0.13 -17.77 14.47
CA LYS A 18 0.86 -17.10 13.39
C LYS A 18 -0.04 -16.78 12.19
N THR A 19 -0.96 -17.68 11.83
CA THR A 19 -1.94 -17.45 10.78
C THR A 19 -2.84 -16.25 11.12
N GLU A 20 -3.38 -16.21 12.35
CA GLU A 20 -4.20 -15.08 12.84
C GLU A 20 -3.42 -13.75 12.75
N GLN A 21 -2.15 -13.73 13.19
CA GLN A 21 -1.29 -12.55 13.08
C GLN A 21 -1.08 -12.09 11.63
N GLN A 22 -0.87 -13.02 10.70
CA GLN A 22 -0.67 -12.70 9.28
C GLN A 22 -1.96 -12.23 8.61
N GLU A 23 -3.12 -12.74 9.02
CA GLU A 23 -4.42 -12.26 8.57
C GLU A 23 -4.67 -10.82 9.04
N ASP A 24 -4.32 -10.49 10.29
CA ASP A 24 -4.40 -9.13 10.83
C ASP A 24 -3.47 -8.16 10.07
N GLU A 25 -2.22 -8.57 9.79
CA GLU A 25 -1.29 -7.79 8.97
C GLU A 25 -1.83 -7.55 7.56
N LEU A 26 -2.44 -8.57 6.95
CA LEU A 26 -3.04 -8.47 5.63
C LEU A 26 -4.24 -7.51 5.63
N TYR A 27 -5.03 -7.52 6.70
CA TYR A 27 -6.10 -6.53 6.89
C TYR A 27 -5.54 -5.11 7.01
N ALA A 28 -4.47 -4.90 7.78
CA ALA A 28 -3.82 -3.61 7.92
C ALA A 28 -3.26 -3.09 6.59
N ILE A 29 -2.65 -3.95 5.76
CA ILE A 29 -2.18 -3.59 4.42
C ILE A 29 -3.36 -3.16 3.53
N ARG A 30 -4.49 -3.86 3.56
CA ARG A 30 -5.69 -3.47 2.80
C ARG A 30 -6.19 -2.09 3.22
N GLN A 31 -6.20 -1.78 4.52
CA GLN A 31 -6.57 -0.45 4.99
C GLN A 31 -5.63 0.64 4.45
N ARG A 32 -4.32 0.38 4.45
CA ARG A 32 -3.33 1.30 3.85
C ARG A 32 -3.52 1.48 2.35
N GLN A 33 -3.87 0.42 1.62
CA GLN A 33 -4.18 0.49 0.19
C GLN A 33 -5.40 1.39 -0.08
N ILE A 34 -6.48 1.26 0.70
CA ILE A 34 -7.67 2.12 0.60
C ILE A 34 -7.31 3.58 0.87
N GLN A 35 -6.53 3.85 1.91
CA GLN A 35 -6.09 5.21 2.23
C GLN A 35 -5.22 5.82 1.12
N LEU A 36 -4.35 5.01 0.50
CA LEU A 36 -3.54 5.44 -0.63
C LEU A 36 -4.42 5.79 -1.84
N GLU A 37 -5.41 4.96 -2.17
CA GLU A 37 -6.37 5.23 -3.26
C GLU A 37 -7.18 6.50 -3.03
N TYR A 38 -7.60 6.75 -1.79
CA TYR A 38 -8.28 7.99 -1.39
C TYR A 38 -7.37 9.21 -1.61
N THR A 39 -6.13 9.13 -1.12
CA THR A 39 -5.13 10.21 -1.27
C THR A 39 -4.79 10.46 -2.74
N GLU A 40 -4.65 9.41 -3.55
CA GLU A 40 -4.46 9.53 -5.00
C GLU A 40 -5.63 10.25 -5.68
N THR A 41 -6.85 9.99 -5.23
CA THR A 41 -8.06 10.61 -5.78
C THR A 41 -8.14 12.10 -5.43
N GLU A 42 -7.88 12.46 -4.17
CA GLU A 42 -7.79 13.86 -3.74
C GLU A 42 -6.71 14.61 -4.51
N LEU A 43 -5.54 14.00 -4.70
CA LEU A 43 -4.47 14.59 -5.47
C LEU A 43 -4.87 14.87 -6.92
N ARG A 44 -5.51 13.90 -7.60
CA ARG A 44 -6.03 14.16 -8.96
C ARG A 44 -7.05 15.29 -9.00
N HIS A 45 -7.83 15.48 -7.93
CA HIS A 45 -8.76 16.60 -7.84
C HIS A 45 -8.03 17.93 -7.72
N ILE A 46 -7.07 18.03 -6.79
CA ILE A 46 -6.23 19.22 -6.59
C ILE A 46 -5.47 19.57 -7.88
N GLU A 47 -4.96 18.57 -8.61
CA GLU A 47 -4.27 18.80 -9.88
C GLU A 47 -5.18 19.47 -10.92
N ARG A 48 -6.44 19.02 -11.04
CA ARG A 48 -7.42 19.64 -11.94
C ARG A 48 -7.81 21.04 -11.49
N GLU A 49 -7.98 21.27 -10.18
CA GLU A 49 -8.25 22.60 -9.65
C GLU A 49 -7.09 23.56 -9.94
N LYS A 50 -5.84 23.10 -9.77
CA LYS A 50 -4.64 23.85 -10.13
C LYS A 50 -4.65 24.24 -11.61
N GLU A 51 -4.89 23.28 -12.51
CA GLU A 51 -4.94 23.53 -13.95
C GLU A 51 -6.03 24.55 -14.32
N ASN A 52 -7.22 24.45 -13.72
CA ASN A 52 -8.31 25.39 -13.91
C ASN A 52 -7.93 26.81 -13.43
N LEU A 53 -7.30 26.94 -12.26
CA LEU A 53 -6.85 28.22 -11.72
C LEU A 53 -5.76 28.86 -12.58
N ILE A 54 -4.81 28.06 -13.08
CA ILE A 54 -3.77 28.54 -14.00
C ILE A 54 -4.41 29.07 -15.28
N ALA A 55 -5.37 28.34 -15.87
CA ALA A 55 -6.09 28.79 -17.05
C ALA A 55 -6.81 30.13 -16.81
N GLN A 56 -7.55 30.26 -15.70
CA GLN A 56 -8.23 31.50 -15.31
C GLN A 56 -7.27 32.66 -15.07
N ALA A 57 -6.11 32.41 -14.45
CA ALA A 57 -5.10 33.43 -14.21
C ALA A 57 -4.43 33.90 -15.51
N HIS A 58 -4.23 33.00 -16.47
CA HIS A 58 -3.65 33.31 -17.78
C HIS A 58 -4.52 34.30 -18.59
N ASP A 59 -5.85 34.25 -18.41
CA ASP A 59 -6.79 35.21 -19.01
C ASP A 59 -6.64 36.62 -18.41
N VAL A 60 -6.19 36.74 -17.16
CA VAL A 60 -6.05 38.01 -16.42
C VAL A 60 -4.64 38.61 -16.55
N TRP A 61 -3.59 37.79 -16.71
CA TRP A 61 -2.18 38.19 -16.58
C TRP A 61 -1.45 38.60 -17.88
N ARG A 62 -2.10 39.39 -18.75
CA ARG A 62 -1.42 40.06 -19.90
C ARG A 62 -0.54 41.27 -19.50
N GLY A 63 0.20 41.19 -18.39
CA GLY A 63 1.12 42.25 -17.93
C GLY A 63 2.55 41.73 -17.72
N ASN A 64 3.55 42.38 -18.35
CA ASN A 64 4.93 41.90 -18.51
C ASN A 64 5.70 41.49 -17.23
N HIS A 65 5.28 41.87 -16.02
CA HIS A 65 5.95 41.50 -14.76
C HIS A 65 5.39 40.23 -14.09
N GLY A 66 4.20 39.75 -14.48
CA GLY A 66 3.61 38.51 -13.94
C GLY A 66 4.29 37.24 -14.45
N LYS A 67 4.93 37.29 -15.63
CA LYS A 67 5.50 36.11 -16.31
C LYS A 67 6.68 35.46 -15.56
N SER A 68 7.49 36.21 -14.80
CA SER A 68 8.70 35.64 -14.17
C SER A 68 8.41 34.90 -12.86
N VAL A 69 7.56 35.44 -11.99
CA VAL A 69 7.21 34.81 -10.71
C VAL A 69 6.27 33.62 -10.91
N ALA A 70 5.34 33.73 -11.88
CA ALA A 70 4.43 32.65 -12.25
C ALA A 70 5.17 31.39 -12.73
N PHE A 71 6.16 31.58 -13.62
CA PHE A 71 6.92 30.48 -14.21
C PHE A 71 7.72 29.71 -13.15
N HIS A 72 8.38 30.42 -12.24
CA HIS A 72 9.15 29.79 -11.16
C HIS A 72 8.26 29.05 -10.15
N ALA A 73 7.08 29.59 -9.85
CA ALA A 73 6.10 28.92 -8.99
C ALA A 73 5.54 27.66 -9.68
N GLU A 74 5.29 27.72 -10.99
CA GLU A 74 4.81 26.59 -11.79
C GLU A 74 5.86 25.47 -11.87
N ASP A 75 7.13 25.80 -12.15
CA ASP A 75 8.23 24.82 -12.17
C ASP A 75 8.41 24.11 -10.82
N THR A 76 8.37 24.86 -9.72
CA THR A 76 8.48 24.31 -8.36
C THR A 76 7.29 23.40 -8.02
N ALA A 77 6.08 23.81 -8.43
CA ALA A 77 4.88 23.00 -8.27
C ALA A 77 4.95 21.71 -9.12
N HIS A 78 5.48 21.75 -10.34
CA HIS A 78 5.66 20.57 -11.17
C HIS A 78 6.71 19.60 -10.62
N GLU A 79 7.79 20.10 -10.03
CA GLU A 79 8.82 19.24 -9.43
C GLU A 79 8.30 18.54 -8.17
N SER A 80 7.65 19.29 -7.27
CA SER A 80 7.02 18.72 -6.07
C SER A 80 5.96 17.68 -6.43
N TRP A 81 5.17 17.95 -7.47
CA TRP A 81 4.18 17.01 -7.99
C TRP A 81 4.79 15.70 -8.52
N ARG A 82 5.88 15.80 -9.29
CA ARG A 82 6.62 14.63 -9.77
C ARG A 82 7.17 13.79 -8.62
N LYS A 83 7.74 14.44 -7.59
CA LYS A 83 8.24 13.77 -6.39
C LYS A 83 7.10 13.03 -5.67
N LEU A 84 5.94 13.68 -5.53
CA LEU A 84 4.77 13.11 -4.88
C LEU A 84 4.21 11.89 -5.64
N ARG A 85 4.05 11.98 -6.97
CA ARG A 85 3.62 10.84 -7.81
C ARG A 85 4.58 9.66 -7.67
N LYS A 86 5.89 9.92 -7.74
CA LYS A 86 6.90 8.87 -7.56
C LYS A 86 6.83 8.23 -6.17
N HIS A 87 6.57 9.03 -5.13
CA HIS A 87 6.41 8.52 -3.76
C HIS A 87 5.20 7.58 -3.67
N ILE A 88 4.06 7.99 -4.21
CA ILE A 88 2.83 7.18 -4.26
C ILE A 88 3.05 5.86 -4.99
N GLU A 89 3.66 5.89 -6.17
CA GLU A 89 3.98 4.69 -6.94
C GLU A 89 4.89 3.74 -6.15
N ASN A 90 5.93 4.26 -5.51
CA ASN A 90 6.81 3.47 -4.66
C ASN A 90 6.06 2.83 -3.48
N THR A 91 5.21 3.60 -2.80
CA THR A 91 4.38 3.10 -1.69
C THR A 91 3.43 2.00 -2.18
N ARG A 92 2.82 2.17 -3.35
CA ARG A 92 1.94 1.16 -3.96
C ARG A 92 2.69 -0.12 -4.26
N GLU A 93 3.88 -0.03 -4.82
CA GLU A 93 4.73 -1.20 -5.08
C GLU A 93 5.17 -1.90 -3.80
N GLN A 94 5.52 -1.15 -2.76
CA GLN A 94 5.88 -1.70 -1.45
C GLN A 94 4.72 -2.48 -0.84
N LEU A 95 3.53 -1.88 -0.77
CA LEU A 95 2.33 -2.55 -0.25
C LEU A 95 1.98 -3.81 -1.05
N LYS A 96 2.16 -3.79 -2.38
CA LYS A 96 1.95 -4.97 -3.23
C LYS A 96 2.96 -6.09 -2.93
N LYS A 97 4.22 -5.74 -2.71
CA LYS A 97 5.28 -6.71 -2.34
C LYS A 97 4.99 -7.31 -0.97
N GLU A 98 4.67 -6.49 0.03
CA GLU A 98 4.31 -6.93 1.38
C GLU A 98 3.11 -7.88 1.36
N GLN A 99 2.04 -7.51 0.66
CA GLN A 99 0.87 -8.36 0.49
C GLN A 99 1.21 -9.73 -0.10
N LYS A 100 2.04 -9.75 -1.16
CA LYS A 100 2.46 -11.00 -1.80
C LYS A 100 3.27 -11.89 -0.85
N THR A 101 4.16 -11.31 -0.06
CA THR A 101 4.96 -12.03 0.94
C THR A 101 4.07 -12.69 1.98
N ILE A 102 3.11 -11.94 2.53
CA ILE A 102 2.18 -12.47 3.55
C ILE A 102 1.30 -13.58 2.96
N GLN A 103 0.75 -13.38 1.76
CA GLN A 103 -0.06 -14.41 1.08
C GLN A 103 0.73 -15.70 0.81
N SER A 104 1.99 -15.58 0.40
CA SER A 104 2.88 -16.73 0.21
C SER A 104 3.12 -17.45 1.54
N SER A 105 3.34 -16.71 2.63
CA SER A 105 3.53 -17.29 3.95
C SER A 105 2.28 -18.01 4.45
N LEU A 106 1.10 -17.43 4.27
CA LEU A 106 -0.17 -18.06 4.63
C LEU A 106 -0.37 -19.39 3.88
N SER A 107 -0.05 -19.41 2.59
CA SER A 107 -0.14 -20.62 1.76
C SER A 107 0.78 -21.72 2.27
N GLN A 108 2.02 -21.38 2.65
CA GLN A 108 2.98 -22.34 3.23
C GLN A 108 2.49 -22.87 4.59
N MET A 109 1.96 -21.99 5.45
CA MET A 109 1.40 -22.41 6.74
C MET A 109 0.19 -23.33 6.58
N GLU A 110 -0.66 -23.11 5.58
CA GLU A 110 -1.77 -24.02 5.27
C GLU A 110 -1.30 -25.40 4.82
N GLU A 111 -0.25 -25.47 4.00
CA GLU A 111 0.36 -26.73 3.58
C GLU A 111 0.96 -27.47 4.78
N GLU A 112 1.72 -26.78 5.63
CA GLU A 112 2.29 -27.35 6.87
C GLU A 112 1.18 -27.88 7.79
N ARG A 113 0.09 -27.12 7.94
CA ARG A 113 -1.07 -27.54 8.74
C ARG A 113 -1.72 -28.80 8.18
N LYS A 114 -1.86 -28.91 6.85
CA LYS A 114 -2.41 -30.11 6.19
C LYS A 114 -1.51 -31.33 6.40
N LEU A 115 -0.19 -31.17 6.35
CA LEU A 115 0.77 -32.26 6.59
C LEU A 115 0.70 -32.76 8.03
N LEU A 116 0.76 -31.85 9.00
CA LEU A 116 0.66 -32.19 10.43
C LEU A 116 -0.68 -32.86 10.77
N HIS A 117 -1.78 -32.47 10.11
CA HIS A 117 -3.07 -33.11 10.31
C HIS A 117 -3.11 -34.55 9.75
N LYS A 118 -2.43 -34.82 8.63
CA LYS A 118 -2.28 -36.19 8.11
C LYS A 118 -1.45 -37.05 9.05
N GLU A 119 -0.38 -36.50 9.65
CA GLU A 119 0.44 -37.22 10.64
C GLU A 119 -0.30 -37.54 11.95
N LEU A 120 -1.36 -36.81 12.28
CA LEU A 120 -2.21 -37.10 13.45
C LEU A 120 -3.29 -38.15 13.18
N VAL A 121 -3.64 -38.38 11.91
CA VAL A 121 -4.70 -39.32 11.50
C VAL A 121 -4.13 -40.70 11.13
N LEU A 122 -2.83 -40.76 10.82
CA LEU A 122 -2.05 -41.99 10.58
C LEU A 122 -1.47 -42.54 11.88
#